data_AF-A0A7C1EQV2-F1
#
_entry.id   AF-A0A7C1EQV2-F1
#
_cell.length_a   1.000
_cell.length_b   1.000
_cell.length_c   1.000
_cell.angle_alpha   90.00
_cell.angle_beta   90.00
_cell.angle_gamma   90.00
#
_symmetry.space_group_name_H-M   'P 1'
#
loop_
_entity.id
_entity.type
_entity.pdbx_description
1 polymer ?
#
loop_
_entity_poly.entity_id
_entity_poly.type
_entity_poly.pdbx_seq_one_letter_code
_entity_poly.pdbx_strand_id
1 'polypeptide(L)' 'MAIEFYDVKTRQKVSLPESSVVKTTFTTKNGQTRYGLRGKTADGRVLTKFISKSDWETMKLPEG' A
#
# COMPACT_ATOMS: atom_id res chain seq x y z
N MET A 1 5.36 -9.99 8.53
CA MET A 1 5.71 -10.27 7.11
C MET A 1 6.22 -9.01 6.44
N ALA A 2 6.83 -9.10 5.26
CA ALA A 2 7.24 -7.93 4.48
C ALA A 2 6.35 -7.80 3.24
N ILE A 3 5.90 -6.59 2.95
CA ILE A 3 5.05 -6.27 1.80
C ILE A 3 5.94 -5.65 0.72
N GLU A 4 5.96 -6.27 -0.46
CA GLU A 4 6.70 -5.74 -1.60
C GLU A 4 5.94 -4.58 -2.25
N PHE A 5 6.62 -3.45 -2.40
CA PHE A 5 6.21 -2.30 -3.20
C PHE A 5 7.17 -2.12 -4.36
N TYR A 6 6.67 -1.64 -5.50
CA TYR A 6 7.52 -1.19 -6.59
C TYR A 6 7.77 0.31 -6.42
N ASP A 7 9.03 0.68 -6.22
CA ASP A 7 9.44 2.06 -6.15
C ASP A 7 9.85 2.56 -7.52
N VAL A 8 9.03 3.46 -8.09
CA VAL A 8 9.25 4.00 -9.43
C VAL A 8 10.47 4.91 -9.54
N LYS A 9 10.93 5.52 -8.44
CA LYS A 9 12.11 6.40 -8.46
C LYS A 9 13.40 5.61 -8.52
N THR A 10 13.50 4.52 -7.76
CA THR A 10 14.66 3.60 -7.81
C THR A 10 14.49 2.49 -8.83
N ARG A 11 13.28 2.34 -9.40
CA ARG A 11 12.88 1.28 -10.34
C ARG A 11 13.10 -0.12 -9.77
N GLN A 12 12.95 -0.27 -8.47
CA GLN A 12 13.25 -1.49 -7.74
C GLN A 12 12.09 -1.88 -6.84
N LYS A 13 12.00 -3.18 -6.52
CA LYS A 13 11.12 -3.65 -5.47
C LYS A 13 11.74 -3.36 -4.12
N VAL A 14 10.94 -2.81 -3.21
CA VAL A 14 11.32 -2.58 -1.82
C VAL A 14 10.38 -3.37 -0.92
N SER A 15 10.95 -4.07 0.04
CA SER A 15 10.22 -4.84 1.03
C SER A 15 10.07 -4.01 2.28
N LEU A 16 8.82 -3.65 2.61
CA LEU A 16 8.50 -2.87 3.80
C LEU A 16 7.87 -3.76 4.88
N PRO A 17 8.26 -3.61 6.16
CA PRO A 17 7.61 -4.36 7.23
C PRO A 17 6.15 -3.91 7.38
N GLU A 18 5.27 -4.84 7.72
CA GLU A 18 3.83 -4.56 7.95
C GLU A 18 3.58 -3.43 8.95
N SER A 19 4.44 -3.26 9.96
CA SER A 19 4.37 -2.17 10.93
C SER A 19 4.53 -0.76 10.31
N SER A 20 5.08 -0.68 9.10
CA SER A 20 5.27 0.56 8.33
C SER A 20 4.26 0.73 7.18
N VAL A 21 3.26 -0.15 7.13
CA VAL A 21 2.26 -0.19 6.06
C VAL A 21 0.87 0.00 6.65
N VAL A 22 0.11 0.91 6.04
CA VAL A 22 -1.30 1.17 6.36
C VAL A 22 -2.20 0.80 5.20
N LYS A 23 -3.43 0.42 5.52
CA LYS A 23 -4.53 0.24 4.57
C LYS A 23 -5.18 1.58 4.27
N THR A 24 -5.48 1.82 3.00
CA THR A 24 -6.20 3.00 2.53
C THR A 24 -7.21 2.59 1.45
N THR A 25 -8.25 3.39 1.29
CA THR A 25 -9.16 3.29 0.16
C THR A 25 -9.09 4.57 -0.67
N PHE A 26 -9.30 4.44 -1.98
CA PHE A 26 -9.30 5.57 -2.91
C PHE A 26 -10.60 5.57 -3.69
N THR A 27 -11.42 6.59 -3.50
CA THR A 27 -12.64 6.79 -4.29
C THR A 27 -12.30 7.57 -5.55
N THR A 28 -12.51 6.94 -6.71
CA THR A 28 -12.33 7.62 -8.01
C THR A 28 -13.48 8.59 -8.29
N LYS A 29 -13.27 9.52 -9.23
CA LYS A 29 -14.31 10.48 -9.66
C LYS A 29 -15.60 9.82 -10.15
N ASN A 30 -15.53 8.57 -10.61
CA ASN A 30 -16.68 7.78 -11.08
C ASN A 30 -17.34 6.96 -9.96
N GLY A 31 -16.94 7.16 -8.69
CA GLY A 31 -17.48 6.44 -7.53
C GLY A 31 -16.90 5.05 -7.30
N GLN A 32 -15.98 4.57 -8.14
CA GLN A 32 -15.33 3.28 -7.93
C GLN A 32 -14.30 3.39 -6.79
N THR A 33 -14.47 2.56 -5.76
CA THR A 33 -13.51 2.39 -4.67
C THR A 33 -12.38 1.46 -5.08
N ARG A 34 -11.13 1.91 -4.90
CA ARG A 34 -9.92 1.11 -5.05
C ARG A 34 -9.30 0.86 -3.69
N TYR A 35 -8.86 -0.37 -3.47
CA TYR A 35 -8.23 -0.80 -2.23
C TYR A 35 -6.71 -0.74 -2.37
N GLY A 36 -6.05 -0.09 -1.43
CA GLY A 36 -4.63 0.16 -1.48
C GLY A 36 -3.92 -0.03 -0.15
N LEU A 37 -2.63 -0.25 -0.25
CA LEU A 37 -1.68 -0.23 0.85
C LEU A 37 -0.76 0.96 0.64
N ARG A 38 -0.47 1.71 1.71
CA ARG A 38 0.53 2.77 1.72
C ARG A 38 1.67 2.37 2.65
N GLY A 39 2.86 2.26 2.08
CA GLY A 39 4.09 2.03 2.83
C GLY A 39 4.97 3.27 2.82
N LYS A 40 5.68 3.53 3.92
CA LYS A 40 6.66 4.61 4.00
C LYS A 40 8.08 4.03 3.98
N THR A 41 8.89 4.45 3.02
CA THR A 41 10.30 4.06 2.95
C THR A 41 11.15 4.84 3.96
N ALA A 42 12.35 4.36 4.26
CA ALA A 42 13.26 4.98 5.24
C ALA A 42 13.65 6.43 4.89
N ASP A 43 13.66 6.77 3.59
CA ASP A 43 13.92 8.12 3.08
C ASP A 43 12.66 8.98 2.94
N GLY A 44 11.52 8.53 3.49
CA GLY A 44 10.30 9.31 3.62
C GLY A 44 9.37 9.28 2.41
N ARG A 45 9.67 8.51 1.36
CA ARG A 45 8.76 8.34 0.22
C ARG A 45 7.57 7.49 0.62
N VAL A 46 6.40 7.85 0.07
CA VAL A 46 5.18 7.08 0.26
C VAL A 46 4.93 6.27 -1.00
N LEU A 47 4.91 4.95 -0.85
CA LEU A 47 4.61 4.01 -1.92
C LEU A 47 3.18 3.52 -1.76
N THR A 48 2.46 3.44 -2.88
CA THR A 48 1.10 2.92 -2.91
C THR A 48 1.05 1.67 -3.76
N LYS A 49 0.46 0.61 -3.23
CA LYS A 49 0.19 -0.63 -3.96
C LYS A 49 -1.30 -0.89 -3.94
N PHE A 50 -1.89 -1.03 -5.13
CA PHE A 50 -3.29 -1.45 -5.25
C PHE A 50 -3.37 -2.97 -5.15
N ILE A 51 -4.34 -3.43 -4.37
CA ILE A 51 -4.62 -4.85 -4.15
C ILE A 51 -6.10 -5.13 -4.37
N SER A 52 -6.46 -6.40 -4.43
CA SER A 52 -7.87 -6.80 -4.49
C SER A 52 -8.58 -6.46 -3.17
N LYS A 53 -9.92 -6.34 -3.23
CA LYS A 53 -10.74 -6.14 -2.03
C LYS A 53 -10.56 -7.29 -1.03
N SER A 54 -10.54 -8.53 -1.53
CA SER A 54 -10.38 -9.73 -0.69
C SER A 54 -9.06 -9.74 0.07
N ASP A 55 -7.95 -9.35 -0.58
CA ASP A 55 -6.65 -9.26 0.09
C ASP A 55 -6.65 -8.16 1.15
N TRP A 56 -7.28 -7.01 0.84
CA TRP A 56 -7.35 -5.87 1.74
C TRP A 56 -8.14 -6.17 3.02
N GLU A 57 -9.26 -6.88 2.89
CA GLU A 57 -10.09 -7.31 4.03
C GLU A 57 -9.39 -8.39 4.87
N THR A 58 -8.63 -9.28 4.23
CA THR A 58 -7.86 -10.33 4.93
C THR A 58 -6.66 -9.78 5.69
N MET A 59 -6.05 -8.69 5.19
CA MET A 59 -4.90 -8.05 5.83
C MET A 59 -5.29 -7.32 7.12
N LYS A 60 -4.70 -7.73 8.24
CA LYS A 60 -4.87 -7.10 9.56
C LYS A 60 -3.87 -5.95 9.77
N LEU A 61 -3.93 -4.95 8.89
CA LEU A 61 -3.10 -3.75 8.96
C LEU A 61 -3.91 -2.56 9.50
N PRO A 62 -3.27 -1.57 10.14
CA PRO A 62 -3.93 -0.34 10.55
C PRO A 62 -4.45 0.44 9.33
N GLU A 63 -5.56 1.16 9.49
CA GLU A 63 -6.08 2.08 8.46
C GLU A 63 -5.47 3.48 8.65
N GLY A 64 -5.11 4.16 7.56
CA GLY A 64 -4.48 5.48 7.60
C GLY A 64 -4.46 6.24 6.27
#